data_AF-A0A1C6HBL7-F1
#
_entry.id   AF-A0A1C6HBL7-F1
#
_cell.length_a   1.000
_cell.length_b   1.000
_cell.length_c   1.000
_cell.angle_alpha   90.00
_cell.angle_beta   90.00
_cell.angle_gamma   90.00
#
_symmetry.space_group_name_H-M   'P 1'
#
loop_
_entity.id
_entity.type
_entity.pdbx_description
1 polymer ?
#
loop_
_entity_poly.entity_id
_entity_poly.type
_entity_poly.pdbx_seq_one_letter_code
_entity_poly.pdbx_strand_id
1 'polypeptide(L)' 'MNGLHYILVGEQRKQMAQVISEIIQEKVVYKRVPTCAYQIGSFTISKDGVLSWTD' A
#
# COMPACT_ATOMS: atom_id res chain seq x y z
N MET A 1 2.55 -15.65 -2.14
CA MET A 1 2.26 -14.24 -1.80
C MET A 1 3.35 -13.78 -0.86
N ASN A 2 4.28 -12.94 -1.35
CA ASN A 2 5.33 -12.39 -0.51
C ASN A 2 4.84 -11.04 0.04
N GLY A 3 5.14 -10.76 1.30
CA GLY A 3 4.70 -9.53 1.95
C GLY A 3 5.61 -9.12 3.10
N LEU A 4 5.73 -7.80 3.28
CA LEU A 4 6.50 -7.17 4.36
C LEU A 4 5.52 -6.44 5.29
N HIS A 5 5.62 -6.72 6.58
CA HIS A 5 4.79 -6.08 7.59
C HIS A 5 5.50 -4.85 8.15
N TYR A 6 4.94 -3.68 7.89
CA TYR A 6 5.40 -2.43 8.48
C TYR A 6 4.36 -1.96 9.49
N ILE A 7 4.79 -1.72 10.74
CA ILE A 7 3.93 -1.11 11.75
C ILE A 7 3.80 0.37 11.41
N LEU A 8 2.79 0.71 10.63
CA LEU A 8 2.50 2.07 10.18
C LEU A 8 1.29 2.60 10.91
N VAL A 9 1.44 3.73 11.58
CA VAL A 9 0.37 4.36 12.35
C VAL A 9 -0.18 5.57 11.58
N GLY A 10 -1.51 5.67 11.47
CA GLY A 10 -2.19 6.86 10.92
C GLY A 10 -1.81 7.17 9.46
N GLU A 11 -1.27 8.38 9.26
CA GLU A 11 -0.93 8.96 7.94
C GLU A 11 0.28 8.30 7.25
N GLN A 12 1.11 7.55 7.99
CA GLN A 12 2.30 6.92 7.46
C GLN A 12 1.99 5.92 6.32
N ARG A 13 0.81 5.28 6.36
CA ARG A 13 0.35 4.39 5.28
C ARG A 13 0.15 5.13 3.96
N LYS A 14 -0.38 6.36 4.03
CA LYS A 14 -0.58 7.21 2.86
C LYS A 14 0.77 7.67 2.30
N GLN A 15 1.69 8.06 3.17
CA GLN A 15 3.05 8.45 2.78
C GLN A 15 3.78 7.28 2.10
N MET A 16 3.71 6.07 2.66
CA MET A 16 4.30 4.88 2.03
C MET A 16 3.70 4.62 0.65
N ALA A 17 2.36 4.70 0.51
CA ALA A 17 1.70 4.53 -0.77
C ALA A 17 2.20 5.57 -1.80
N GLN A 18 2.36 6.83 -1.39
CA GLN A 18 2.87 7.91 -2.26
C GLN A 18 4.32 7.65 -2.69
N VAL A 19 5.21 7.31 -1.77
CA VAL A 19 6.62 7.02 -2.06
C VAL A 19 6.75 5.85 -3.05
N ILE A 20 5.99 4.76 -2.84
CA ILE A 20 5.99 3.63 -3.78
C ILE A 20 5.50 4.07 -5.16
N SER A 21 4.43 4.87 -5.21
CA SER A 21 3.89 5.43 -6.46
C SER A 21 4.92 6.24 -7.23
N GLU A 22 5.69 7.07 -6.53
CA GLU A 22 6.76 7.88 -7.12
C GLU A 22 7.91 7.01 -7.64
N ILE A 23 8.29 5.96 -6.92
CA ILE A 23 9.38 5.06 -7.32
C ILE A 23 9.01 4.27 -8.58
N ILE A 24 7.81 3.69 -8.63
CA ILE A 24 7.41 2.81 -9.73
C ILE A 24 6.60 3.54 -10.83
N GLN A 25 6.39 4.84 -10.67
CA GLN A 25 5.61 5.70 -11.57
C GLN A 25 4.16 5.20 -11.79
N GLU A 26 3.55 4.64 -10.75
CA GLU A 26 2.17 4.14 -10.77
C GLU A 26 1.25 4.97 -9.89
N LYS A 27 -0.05 5.00 -10.21
CA LYS A 27 -1.01 5.77 -9.43
C LYS A 27 -1.46 5.04 -8.18
N VAL A 28 -1.53 5.76 -7.06
CA VAL A 28 -2.16 5.26 -5.82
C VAL A 28 -3.68 5.28 -5.92
N VAL A 29 -4.29 4.14 -5.63
CA VAL A 29 -5.75 3.96 -5.54
C VAL A 29 -6.14 3.51 -4.13
N TYR A 30 -6.94 4.32 -3.44
CA TYR A 30 -7.50 3.95 -2.14
C TYR A 30 -8.78 3.12 -2.32
N LYS A 31 -8.77 1.88 -1.80
CA LYS A 31 -9.82 0.88 -2.00
C LYS A 31 -11.06 1.04 -1.10
N ARG A 32 -11.07 2.04 -0.20
CA ARG A 32 -12.20 2.31 0.72
C ARG A 32 -12.60 1.05 1.51
N VAL A 33 -13.77 1.06 2.15
CA VAL A 33 -14.27 -0.09 2.93
C VAL A 33 -14.65 -1.27 2.01
N PRO A 34 -14.53 -2.54 2.49
CA PRO A 34 -14.11 -2.95 3.83
C PRO A 34 -12.59 -3.02 4.03
N THR A 35 -11.80 -2.94 2.96
CA THR A 35 -10.36 -3.27 2.99
C THR A 35 -9.48 -2.13 3.49
N CYS A 36 -9.90 -0.87 3.28
CA CYS A 36 -9.14 0.35 3.54
C CYS A 36 -7.68 0.28 3.03
N ALA A 37 -7.45 -0.44 1.93
CA ALA A 37 -6.14 -0.69 1.36
C ALA A 37 -5.73 0.39 0.35
N TYR A 38 -4.42 0.55 0.14
CA TYR A 38 -3.87 1.30 -0.98
C TYR A 38 -3.32 0.33 -2.02
N GLN A 39 -3.76 0.46 -3.27
CA GLN A 39 -3.20 -0.26 -4.40
C GLN A 39 -2.31 0.66 -5.23
N ILE A 40 -1.13 0.18 -5.60
CA ILE A 40 -0.14 0.89 -6.42
C ILE A 40 0.40 -0.13 -7.43
N GLY A 41 -0.15 -0.14 -8.66
CA GLY A 41 0.14 -1.21 -9.63
C GLY A 41 -0.14 -2.61 -9.05
N SER A 42 0.89 -3.47 -9.06
CA SER A 42 0.88 -4.82 -8.48
C SER A 42 1.06 -4.86 -6.95
N PHE A 43 1.36 -3.73 -6.32
CA PHE A 43 1.53 -3.64 -4.87
C PHE A 43 0.22 -3.28 -4.18
N THR A 44 0.00 -3.88 -3.01
CA THR A 44 -1.13 -3.58 -2.12
C THR A 44 -0.64 -3.38 -0.70
N ILE A 45 -0.94 -2.23 -0.12
CA ILE A 45 -0.76 -1.93 1.30
C ILE A 45 -2.10 -2.12 2.02
N SER A 46 -2.17 -3.06 2.96
CA SER A 46 -3.38 -3.34 3.73
C SER A 46 -3.67 -2.28 4.79
N LYS A 47 -4.87 -2.34 5.40
CA LYS A 47 -5.22 -1.51 6.57
C LYS A 47 -4.21 -1.70 7.71
N ASP A 48 -3.64 -2.88 7.87
CA ASP A 48 -2.71 -3.16 8.97
C ASP A 48 -1.26 -2.80 8.63
N GLY A 49 -1.00 -2.19 7.46
CA GLY A 49 0.33 -1.76 7.05
C GLY A 49 1.17 -2.88 6.40
N VAL A 50 0.54 -3.99 6.00
CA VAL A 50 1.21 -5.05 5.23
C VAL A 50 1.34 -4.60 3.78
N LEU A 51 2.56 -4.47 3.28
CA LEU A 51 2.85 -4.37 1.85
C LEU A 51 2.92 -5.78 1.26
N SER A 52 2.12 -6.05 0.24
CA SER A 52 2.06 -7.34 -0.47
C SER A 52 2.07 -7.13 -1.97
N TRP A 53 2.60 -8.10 -2.70
CA TRP A 53 2.59 -8.11 -4.17
C TRP A 53 2.42 -9.53 -4.69
N THR A 54 1.81 -9.63 -5.86
CA THR A 54 1.87 -10.82 -6.71
C THR A 54 3.11 -10.72 -7.58
N ASP A 55 3.85 -11.82 -7.68
CA ASP A 55 4.94 -11.99 -8.66
C ASP A 55 4.41 -11.79 -10.09
#